data_AF-A0A915MRH3-F1
#
_entry.id   AF-A0A915MRH3-F1
#
_cell.length_a   1.000
_cell.length_b   1.000
_cell.length_c   1.000
_cell.angle_alpha   90.00
_cell.angle_beta   90.00
_cell.angle_gamma   90.00
#
_symmetry.space_group_name_H-M   'P 1'
#
loop_
_entity.id
_entity.type
_entity.pdbx_description
1 polymer ?
#
loop_
_entity_poly.entity_id
_entity_poly.type
_entity_poly.pdbx_seq_one_letter_code
_entity_poly.pdbx_strand_id
1 'polypeptide(L)'
;TRYNMVLSTMRTVRGWDLDTFLSIPPDQRDEIIKALNEDVNKLLAELDPNDPLARRLKDELRLTNEHFYDLLGRAQKGPEPNYANEFDAAAVELIRKFEDAFKQLSERAQIRIPSNLEELEHQIREHKIFEDNLQALDVDVSNVKELFRQLPSPTPNQRAKHDLMISRWEEIWDLCRMYVERLKALENVLKSVDEVSDIVRRHEVTLSSFDDMPAALERLRGVHAQLVELLMVLQQQRSIVENLNKDTAQIRSHVARTRLGVQHHSDVDQLEELVTNLTVRWDNVNSQVTDRLRIAEEAQQTQMVYRSQYDEELQWLDRVEATINSLRRPEDLRPEELQGQLDQLTAEYAQLQEHTATIEAINKEGGKFIRDARSYDIKLAQYHDNIISAHGQRIKDEFRRQIPQPKNGAQIVTEELEALNRRFAQLSSVILERKNIVNGKSQT
;
A
#
# COMPACT_ATOMS: atom_id res chain seq x y z
N THR A 1 -47.74 12.49 -91.00
CA THR A 1 -47.87 13.93 -90.75
C THR A 1 -46.93 14.35 -89.63
N ARG A 2 -46.39 15.57 -89.69
CA ARG A 2 -45.47 16.14 -88.69
C ARG A 2 -45.98 15.99 -87.25
N TYR A 3 -47.30 16.13 -87.06
CA TYR A 3 -48.02 15.87 -85.81
C TYR A 3 -47.79 14.48 -85.22
N ASN A 4 -47.88 13.41 -86.04
CA ASN A 4 -47.70 12.04 -85.55
C ASN A 4 -46.23 11.74 -85.20
N MET A 5 -45.27 12.37 -85.87
CA MET A 5 -43.85 12.22 -85.55
C MET A 5 -43.54 12.83 -84.18
N VAL A 6 -44.03 14.04 -83.90
CA VAL A 6 -43.84 14.72 -82.61
C VAL A 6 -44.46 13.93 -81.45
N LEU A 7 -45.67 13.39 -81.65
CA LEU A 7 -46.29 12.51 -80.65
C LEU A 7 -45.52 11.19 -80.43
N SER A 8 -44.90 10.65 -81.49
CA SER A 8 -44.03 9.48 -81.36
C SER A 8 -42.79 9.81 -80.53
N THR A 9 -42.13 10.94 -80.79
CA THR A 9 -40.97 11.39 -80.01
C THR A 9 -41.33 11.63 -78.54
N MET A 10 -42.48 12.26 -78.26
CA MET A 10 -42.99 12.43 -76.89
C MET A 10 -43.20 11.09 -76.17
N ARG A 11 -43.71 10.08 -76.87
CA ARG A 11 -43.87 8.73 -76.31
C ARG A 11 -42.52 8.08 -76.03
N THR A 12 -41.54 8.25 -76.91
CA THR A 12 -40.18 7.75 -76.69
C THR A 12 -39.56 8.39 -75.44
N VAL A 13 -39.63 9.72 -75.31
CA VAL A 13 -39.10 10.44 -74.14
C VAL A 13 -39.80 10.03 -72.85
N ARG A 14 -41.14 9.85 -72.88
CA ARG A 14 -41.89 9.36 -71.71
C ARG A 14 -41.67 7.87 -71.40
N GLY A 15 -41.10 7.12 -72.33
CA GLY A 15 -40.71 5.73 -72.13
C GLY A 15 -39.33 5.58 -71.49
N TRP A 16 -38.57 6.67 -71.32
CA TRP A 16 -37.26 6.62 -70.65
C TRP A 16 -37.41 6.37 -69.14
N ASP A 17 -36.60 5.45 -68.63
CA ASP A 17 -36.28 5.31 -67.21
C ASP A 17 -34.95 6.04 -66.88
N LEU A 18 -34.56 6.02 -65.60
CA LEU A 18 -33.34 6.72 -65.16
C LEU A 18 -32.07 6.16 -65.83
N ASP A 19 -32.00 4.85 -66.06
CA ASP A 19 -30.84 4.21 -66.70
C ASP A 19 -30.75 4.59 -68.20
N THR A 20 -31.87 4.52 -68.92
CA THR A 20 -31.94 4.94 -70.33
C THR A 20 -31.62 6.43 -70.44
N PHE A 21 -32.16 7.26 -69.53
CA PHE A 21 -31.85 8.68 -69.47
C PHE A 21 -30.35 8.89 -69.25
N LEU A 22 -29.75 8.25 -68.25
CA LEU A 22 -28.31 8.36 -67.94
C LEU A 22 -27.39 7.87 -69.06
N SER A 23 -27.86 6.96 -69.92
CA SER A 23 -27.08 6.44 -71.05
C SER A 23 -26.90 7.42 -72.23
N ILE A 24 -27.74 8.44 -72.34
CA ILE A 24 -27.69 9.46 -73.42
C ILE A 24 -26.76 10.60 -72.97
N PRO A 25 -25.86 11.18 -73.78
CA PRO A 25 -25.06 12.34 -73.36
C PRO A 25 -25.93 13.57 -72.96
N PRO A 26 -25.56 14.34 -71.90
CA PRO A 26 -26.35 15.50 -71.45
C PRO A 26 -26.69 16.51 -72.56
N ASP A 27 -25.71 16.88 -73.37
CA ASP A 27 -25.90 17.80 -74.50
C ASP A 27 -26.93 17.26 -75.50
N GLN A 28 -26.94 15.95 -75.74
CA GLN A 28 -27.92 15.30 -76.62
C GLN A 28 -29.32 15.29 -76.01
N ARG A 29 -29.46 15.10 -74.69
CA ARG A 29 -30.77 15.16 -74.01
C ARG A 29 -31.36 16.56 -74.10
N ASP A 30 -30.53 17.58 -73.89
CA ASP A 30 -30.91 18.99 -73.96
C ASP A 30 -31.29 19.39 -75.39
N GLU A 31 -30.57 18.91 -76.39
CA GLU A 31 -30.93 19.08 -77.80
C GLU A 31 -32.27 18.39 -78.13
N ILE A 32 -32.49 17.16 -77.67
CA ILE A 32 -33.74 16.42 -77.90
C ILE A 32 -34.94 17.17 -77.31
N ILE A 33 -34.86 17.60 -76.05
CA ILE A 33 -35.99 18.30 -75.40
C ILE A 33 -36.20 19.69 -75.99
N LYS A 34 -35.14 20.40 -76.36
CA LYS A 34 -35.22 21.70 -77.03
C LYS A 34 -35.85 21.58 -78.41
N ALA A 35 -35.37 20.65 -79.24
CA ALA A 35 -35.92 20.40 -80.57
C ALA A 35 -37.40 19.97 -80.49
N LEU A 36 -37.76 19.11 -79.53
CA LEU A 36 -39.13 18.68 -79.32
C LEU A 36 -40.04 19.86 -78.94
N ASN A 37 -39.62 20.71 -78.00
CA ASN A 37 -40.38 21.91 -77.61
C ASN A 37 -40.53 22.89 -78.79
N GLU A 38 -39.47 23.13 -79.56
CA GLU A 38 -39.52 23.99 -80.75
C GLU A 38 -40.48 23.47 -81.82
N ASP A 39 -40.44 22.16 -82.12
CA ASP A 39 -41.33 21.56 -83.12
C ASP A 39 -42.79 21.55 -82.70
N VAL A 40 -43.06 21.33 -81.41
CA VAL A 40 -44.42 21.42 -80.85
C VAL A 40 -44.94 22.85 -80.92
N ASN A 41 -44.13 23.83 -80.53
CA ASN A 41 -44.53 25.24 -80.55
C ASN A 41 -44.80 25.72 -81.99
N LYS A 42 -44.01 25.26 -82.98
CA LYS A 42 -44.30 25.52 -84.40
C LYS A 42 -45.64 24.92 -84.83
N LEU A 43 -45.92 23.67 -84.47
CA LEU A 43 -47.22 23.04 -84.75
C LEU A 43 -48.39 23.73 -84.06
N LEU A 44 -48.21 24.19 -82.81
CA LEU A 44 -49.23 24.93 -82.08
C LEU A 44 -49.52 26.32 -82.68
N ALA A 45 -48.53 26.96 -83.31
CA ALA A 45 -48.72 28.24 -84.01
C ALA A 45 -49.50 28.09 -85.33
N GLU A 46 -49.49 26.89 -85.92
CA GLU A 46 -50.23 26.55 -87.15
C GLU A 46 -51.69 26.12 -86.86
N LEU A 47 -52.05 25.88 -85.60
CA LEU A 47 -53.37 25.38 -85.17
C LEU A 47 -54.20 26.49 -84.49
N ASP A 48 -55.53 26.39 -84.58
CA ASP A 48 -56.42 27.29 -83.83
C ASP A 48 -56.25 27.04 -82.31
N PRO A 49 -56.14 28.08 -81.47
CA PRO A 49 -56.02 27.92 -80.02
C PRO A 49 -57.13 27.12 -79.36
N ASN A 50 -58.32 27.05 -79.97
CA ASN A 50 -59.47 26.27 -79.50
C ASN A 50 -59.57 24.88 -80.13
N ASP A 51 -58.64 24.49 -81.02
CA ASP A 51 -58.61 23.16 -81.62
C ASP A 51 -58.36 22.08 -80.54
N PRO A 52 -59.21 21.04 -80.43
CA PRO A 52 -58.97 19.89 -79.57
C PRO A 52 -57.60 19.22 -79.76
N LEU A 53 -57.06 19.23 -80.98
CA LEU A 53 -55.72 18.70 -81.29
C LEU A 53 -54.61 19.56 -80.68
N ALA A 54 -54.76 20.88 -80.69
CA ALA A 54 -53.81 21.79 -80.07
C ALA A 54 -53.79 21.63 -78.53
N ARG A 55 -54.97 21.43 -77.91
CA ARG A 55 -55.07 21.13 -76.47
C ARG A 55 -54.36 19.83 -76.11
N ARG A 56 -54.65 18.76 -76.86
CA ARG A 56 -54.00 17.46 -76.66
C ARG A 56 -52.48 17.56 -76.80
N LEU A 57 -51.99 18.26 -77.81
CA LEU A 57 -50.55 18.41 -78.04
C LEU A 57 -49.86 19.19 -76.90
N LYS A 58 -50.52 20.22 -76.34
CA LYS A 58 -50.05 20.93 -75.14
C LYS A 58 -49.99 20.03 -73.92
N ASP A 59 -51.02 19.23 -73.68
CA ASP A 59 -51.06 18.29 -72.54
C ASP A 59 -49.98 17.21 -72.65
N GLU A 60 -49.81 16.64 -73.85
CA GLU A 60 -48.78 15.65 -74.12
C GLU A 60 -47.37 16.23 -73.94
N LEU A 61 -47.11 17.45 -74.44
CA LEU A 61 -45.84 18.14 -74.23
C LEU A 61 -45.59 18.42 -72.74
N ARG A 62 -46.60 18.88 -72.01
CA ARG A 62 -46.49 19.15 -70.57
C ARG A 62 -46.06 17.89 -69.81
N LEU A 63 -46.74 16.78 -70.05
CA LEU A 63 -46.40 15.49 -69.42
C LEU A 63 -45.00 15.01 -69.79
N THR A 64 -44.58 15.20 -71.05
CA THR A 64 -43.23 14.85 -71.49
C THR A 64 -42.16 15.72 -70.81
N ASN A 65 -42.39 17.04 -70.71
CA ASN A 65 -41.47 17.95 -70.02
C ASN A 65 -41.42 17.65 -68.51
N GLU A 66 -42.55 17.40 -67.85
CA GLU A 66 -42.61 17.01 -66.44
C GLU A 66 -41.79 15.75 -66.18
N HIS A 67 -41.95 14.71 -67.01
CA HIS A 67 -41.17 13.47 -66.91
C HIS A 67 -39.68 13.68 -67.16
N PHE A 68 -39.32 14.45 -68.19
CA PHE A 68 -37.92 14.75 -68.51
C PHE A 68 -37.22 15.50 -67.37
N TYR A 69 -37.87 16.53 -66.82
CA TYR A 69 -37.30 17.32 -65.72
C TYR A 69 -37.30 16.55 -64.39
N ASP A 70 -38.22 15.61 -64.15
CA ASP A 70 -38.14 14.67 -63.03
C ASP A 70 -36.89 13.78 -63.13
N LEU A 71 -36.66 13.18 -64.30
CA LEU A 71 -35.46 12.37 -64.56
C LEU A 71 -34.17 13.19 -64.45
N LEU A 72 -34.17 14.45 -64.92
CA LEU A 72 -33.05 15.37 -64.76
C LEU A 72 -32.76 15.66 -63.28
N GLY A 73 -33.80 15.95 -62.49
CA GLY A 73 -33.67 16.19 -61.05
C GLY A 73 -33.17 14.95 -60.31
N ARG A 74 -33.59 13.75 -60.72
CA ARG A 74 -33.11 12.47 -60.18
C ARG A 74 -31.68 12.14 -60.60
N ALA A 75 -31.27 12.48 -61.82
CA ALA A 75 -29.90 12.29 -62.28
C ALA A 75 -28.89 13.26 -61.62
N GLN A 76 -29.34 14.44 -61.22
CA GLN A 76 -28.53 15.43 -60.50
C GLN A 76 -28.34 15.08 -59.01
N LYS A 77 -29.31 14.38 -58.41
CA LYS A 77 -29.12 13.72 -57.12
C LYS A 77 -28.24 12.50 -57.38
N GLY A 78 -27.00 12.50 -56.90
CA GLY A 78 -26.10 11.34 -57.05
C GLY A 78 -26.72 10.02 -56.53
N PRO A 79 -26.07 8.86 -56.75
CA PRO A 79 -26.55 7.59 -56.22
C PRO A 79 -26.83 7.70 -54.71
N GLU A 80 -27.97 7.16 -54.26
CA GLU A 80 -28.30 7.16 -52.83
C GLU A 80 -27.17 6.48 -52.03
N PRO A 81 -26.71 7.06 -50.91
CA PRO A 81 -25.67 6.45 -50.10
C PRO A 81 -26.11 5.07 -49.64
N ASN A 82 -25.27 4.05 -49.85
CA ASN A 82 -25.57 2.69 -49.43
C ASN A 82 -25.19 2.51 -47.96
N TYR A 83 -25.94 3.16 -47.08
CA TYR A 83 -25.76 3.13 -45.63
C TYR A 83 -25.72 1.71 -45.07
N ALA A 84 -26.42 0.75 -45.69
CA ALA A 84 -26.39 -0.65 -45.28
C ALA A 84 -24.99 -1.28 -45.45
N ASN A 85 -24.39 -1.12 -46.63
CA ASN A 85 -23.04 -1.64 -46.89
C ASN A 85 -21.97 -0.88 -46.06
N GLU A 86 -22.11 0.43 -45.92
CA GLU A 86 -21.21 1.25 -45.11
C GLU A 86 -21.27 0.85 -43.63
N PHE A 87 -22.49 0.68 -43.08
CA PHE A 87 -22.68 0.17 -41.74
C PHE A 87 -22.07 -1.22 -41.57
N ASP A 88 -22.37 -2.16 -42.48
CA ASP A 88 -21.89 -3.54 -42.35
C ASP A 88 -20.36 -3.63 -42.39
N ALA A 89 -19.71 -2.85 -43.25
CA ALA A 89 -18.25 -2.78 -43.32
C ALA A 89 -17.63 -2.13 -42.07
N ALA A 90 -18.16 -0.97 -41.65
CA ALA A 90 -17.66 -0.24 -40.50
C ALA A 90 -17.87 -1.02 -39.18
N ALA A 91 -19.01 -1.68 -39.02
CA ALA A 91 -19.32 -2.51 -37.85
C ALA A 91 -18.39 -3.72 -37.76
N VAL A 92 -18.11 -4.42 -38.87
CA VAL A 92 -17.19 -5.57 -38.88
C VAL A 92 -15.78 -5.16 -38.50
N GLU A 93 -15.28 -4.06 -39.07
CA GLU A 93 -13.93 -3.58 -38.74
C GLU A 93 -13.82 -3.10 -37.29
N LEU A 94 -14.84 -2.40 -36.78
CA LEU A 94 -14.84 -1.93 -35.40
C LEU A 94 -14.95 -3.10 -34.39
N ILE A 95 -15.80 -4.10 -34.65
CA ILE A 95 -15.88 -5.31 -33.82
C ILE A 95 -14.52 -6.02 -33.79
N ARG A 96 -13.84 -6.14 -34.94
CA ARG A 96 -12.48 -6.72 -35.01
C ARG A 96 -11.49 -5.95 -34.15
N LYS A 97 -11.48 -4.60 -34.22
CA LYS A 97 -10.64 -3.75 -33.35
C LYS A 97 -10.96 -3.96 -31.86
N PHE A 98 -12.23 -4.14 -31.51
CA PHE A 98 -12.65 -4.42 -30.14
C PHE A 98 -12.19 -5.78 -29.63
N GLU A 99 -12.28 -6.82 -30.46
CA GLU A 99 -11.76 -8.15 -30.12
C GLU A 99 -10.25 -8.11 -29.88
N ASP A 100 -9.50 -7.41 -30.73
CA ASP A 100 -8.06 -7.20 -30.57
C ASP A 100 -7.75 -6.43 -29.27
N ALA A 101 -8.48 -5.35 -28.98
CA ALA A 101 -8.30 -4.55 -27.78
C ALA A 101 -8.64 -5.35 -26.51
N PHE A 102 -9.74 -6.11 -26.52
CA PHE A 102 -10.13 -6.97 -25.40
C PHE A 102 -9.09 -8.06 -25.14
N LYS A 103 -8.55 -8.67 -26.21
CA LYS A 103 -7.48 -9.66 -26.09
C LYS A 103 -6.23 -9.05 -25.47
N GLN A 104 -5.78 -7.89 -25.96
CA GLN A 104 -4.63 -7.18 -25.40
C GLN A 104 -4.83 -6.81 -23.93
N LEU A 105 -6.02 -6.32 -23.55
CA LEU A 105 -6.35 -5.99 -22.17
C LEU A 105 -6.38 -7.24 -21.28
N SER A 106 -6.94 -8.34 -21.76
CA SER A 106 -6.98 -9.62 -21.05
C SER A 106 -5.58 -10.18 -20.81
N GLU A 107 -4.73 -10.17 -21.84
CA GLU A 107 -3.32 -10.57 -21.75
C GLU A 107 -2.56 -9.68 -20.75
N ARG A 108 -2.76 -8.35 -20.82
CA ARG A 108 -2.15 -7.41 -19.87
C ARG A 108 -2.61 -7.66 -18.43
N ALA A 109 -3.89 -7.96 -18.21
CA ALA A 109 -4.42 -8.25 -16.88
C ALA A 109 -3.84 -9.55 -16.28
N GLN A 110 -3.42 -10.50 -17.13
CA GLN A 110 -2.76 -11.75 -16.70
C GLN A 110 -1.29 -11.58 -16.32
N ILE A 111 -0.64 -10.47 -16.70
CA ILE A 111 0.72 -10.17 -16.26
C ILE A 111 0.78 -10.18 -14.72
N ARG A 112 1.91 -10.66 -14.18
CA ARG A 112 2.20 -10.65 -12.75
C ARG A 112 2.01 -9.25 -12.17
N ILE A 113 1.54 -9.17 -10.92
CA ILE A 113 1.50 -7.89 -10.22
C ILE A 113 2.94 -7.34 -10.07
N PRO A 114 3.13 -6.02 -10.26
CA PRO A 114 4.36 -5.34 -9.92
C PRO A 114 4.77 -5.60 -8.47
N SER A 115 6.07 -5.80 -8.26
CA SER A 115 6.67 -6.00 -6.93
C SER A 115 7.23 -4.73 -6.29
N ASN A 116 7.34 -3.65 -7.06
CA ASN A 116 7.83 -2.35 -6.59
C ASN A 116 7.18 -1.20 -7.37
N LEU A 117 7.35 0.02 -6.87
CA LEU A 117 6.74 1.22 -7.45
C LEU A 117 7.22 1.51 -8.87
N GLU A 118 8.48 1.24 -9.20
CA GLU A 118 9.03 1.48 -10.54
C GLU A 118 8.37 0.58 -11.61
N GLU A 119 8.24 -0.72 -11.32
CA GLU A 119 7.51 -1.66 -12.18
C GLU A 119 6.04 -1.27 -12.32
N LEU A 120 5.42 -0.81 -11.23
CA LEU A 120 4.02 -0.38 -11.24
C LEU A 120 3.83 0.88 -12.09
N GLU A 121 4.69 1.88 -11.92
CA GLU A 121 4.65 3.10 -12.72
C GLU A 121 4.79 2.81 -14.21
N HIS A 122 5.66 1.87 -14.59
CA HIS A 122 5.77 1.42 -15.97
C HIS A 122 4.45 0.81 -16.46
N GLN A 123 3.83 -0.10 -15.70
CA GLN A 123 2.52 -0.66 -16.08
C GLN A 123 1.41 0.38 -16.16
N ILE A 124 1.38 1.37 -15.26
CA ILE A 124 0.42 2.49 -15.31
C ILE A 124 0.61 3.29 -16.61
N ARG A 125 1.84 3.60 -16.99
CA ARG A 125 2.14 4.31 -18.25
C ARG A 125 1.68 3.51 -19.47
N GLU A 126 2.02 2.23 -19.54
CA GLU A 126 1.62 1.35 -20.64
C GLU A 126 0.10 1.19 -20.72
N HIS A 127 -0.59 1.11 -19.58
CA HIS A 127 -2.05 1.05 -19.56
C HIS A 127 -2.68 2.36 -20.01
N LYS A 128 -2.13 3.51 -19.59
CA LYS A 128 -2.61 4.83 -20.03
C LYS A 128 -2.51 4.99 -21.54
N ILE A 129 -1.40 4.58 -22.16
CA ILE A 129 -1.25 4.60 -23.63
C ILE A 129 -2.33 3.72 -24.29
N PHE A 130 -2.63 2.56 -23.71
CA PHE A 130 -3.72 1.71 -24.20
C PHE A 130 -5.10 2.37 -24.05
N GLU A 131 -5.41 2.99 -22.90
CA GLU A 131 -6.66 3.72 -22.71
C GLU A 131 -6.81 4.88 -23.70
N ASP A 132 -5.74 5.65 -23.95
CA ASP A 132 -5.73 6.74 -24.93
C ASP A 132 -6.01 6.23 -26.36
N ASN A 133 -5.38 5.10 -26.75
CA ASN A 133 -5.63 4.45 -28.04
C ASN A 133 -7.04 3.87 -28.16
N LEU A 134 -7.59 3.32 -27.06
CA LEU A 134 -8.96 2.83 -27.02
C LEU A 134 -9.94 4.00 -27.16
N GLN A 135 -9.72 5.09 -26.45
CA GLN A 135 -10.55 6.30 -26.50
C GLN A 135 -10.56 6.92 -27.91
N ALA A 136 -9.48 6.82 -28.68
CA ALA A 136 -9.47 7.27 -30.07
C ALA A 136 -10.53 6.57 -30.95
N LEU A 137 -11.00 5.37 -30.57
CA LEU A 137 -12.08 4.66 -31.25
C LEU A 137 -13.49 5.24 -30.98
N ASP A 138 -13.64 6.22 -30.09
CA ASP A 138 -14.94 6.90 -29.84
C ASP A 138 -15.53 7.49 -31.14
N VAL A 139 -14.66 7.98 -32.02
CA VAL A 139 -15.06 8.51 -33.33
C VAL A 139 -15.63 7.40 -34.21
N ASP A 140 -14.97 6.25 -34.26
CA ASP A 140 -15.43 5.08 -35.00
C ASP A 140 -16.77 4.55 -34.44
N VAL A 141 -16.91 4.49 -33.11
CA VAL A 141 -18.16 4.10 -32.43
C VAL A 141 -19.29 5.05 -32.78
N SER A 142 -19.04 6.35 -32.73
CA SER A 142 -20.03 7.38 -33.06
C SER A 142 -20.45 7.29 -34.52
N ASN A 143 -19.49 7.05 -35.42
CA ASN A 143 -19.75 6.86 -36.84
C ASN A 143 -20.63 5.62 -37.11
N VAL A 144 -20.32 4.46 -36.50
CA VAL A 144 -21.13 3.25 -36.69
C VAL A 144 -22.53 3.40 -36.11
N LYS A 145 -22.68 4.07 -34.96
CA LYS A 145 -24.00 4.39 -34.36
C LYS A 145 -24.83 5.30 -35.27
N GLU A 146 -24.20 6.30 -35.90
CA GLU A 146 -24.88 7.19 -36.83
C GLU A 146 -25.27 6.46 -38.12
N LEU A 147 -24.37 5.66 -38.70
CA LEU A 147 -24.68 4.82 -39.87
C LEU A 147 -25.87 3.88 -39.59
N PHE A 148 -25.92 3.28 -38.40
CA PHE A 148 -27.05 2.44 -37.99
C PHE A 148 -28.37 3.23 -37.90
N ARG A 149 -28.32 4.47 -37.38
CA ARG A 149 -29.49 5.35 -37.28
C ARG A 149 -30.05 5.74 -38.65
N GLN A 150 -29.21 5.84 -39.68
CA GLN A 150 -29.62 6.15 -41.05
C GLN A 150 -30.32 4.98 -41.77
N LEU A 151 -30.32 3.76 -41.19
CA LEU A 151 -30.97 2.59 -41.78
C LEU A 151 -32.51 2.66 -41.59
N PRO A 152 -33.32 2.72 -42.66
CA PRO A 152 -34.78 2.82 -42.54
C PRO A 152 -35.43 1.57 -41.94
N SER A 153 -34.83 0.39 -42.16
CA SER A 153 -35.30 -0.90 -41.65
C SER A 153 -34.13 -1.86 -41.48
N PRO A 154 -33.39 -1.79 -40.35
CA PRO A 154 -32.26 -2.67 -40.08
C PRO A 154 -32.67 -4.14 -40.13
N THR A 155 -31.82 -5.00 -40.69
CA THR A 155 -32.04 -6.45 -40.66
C THR A 155 -31.80 -7.02 -39.24
N PRO A 156 -32.30 -8.22 -38.90
CA PRO A 156 -31.97 -8.87 -37.62
C PRO A 156 -30.47 -9.01 -37.37
N ASN A 157 -29.70 -9.30 -38.43
CA ASN A 157 -28.25 -9.41 -38.36
C ASN A 157 -27.57 -8.06 -38.05
N GLN A 158 -28.03 -6.97 -38.67
CA GLN A 158 -27.50 -5.63 -38.40
C GLN A 158 -27.80 -5.16 -36.98
N ARG A 159 -28.99 -5.45 -36.45
CA ARG A 159 -29.30 -5.24 -35.03
C ARG A 159 -28.35 -6.02 -34.12
N ALA A 160 -28.18 -7.31 -34.38
CA ALA A 160 -27.28 -8.15 -33.59
C ALA A 160 -25.82 -7.66 -33.61
N LYS A 161 -25.31 -7.20 -34.76
CA LYS A 161 -23.96 -6.59 -34.86
C LYS A 161 -23.84 -5.30 -34.05
N HIS A 162 -24.83 -4.41 -34.16
CA HIS A 162 -24.84 -3.16 -33.41
C HIS A 162 -24.88 -3.43 -31.89
N ASP A 163 -25.72 -4.35 -31.45
CA ASP A 163 -25.84 -4.72 -30.04
C ASP A 163 -24.57 -5.40 -29.52
N LEU A 164 -23.97 -6.29 -30.31
CA LEU A 164 -22.67 -6.91 -29.99
C LEU A 164 -21.56 -5.86 -29.85
N MET A 165 -21.49 -4.90 -30.77
CA MET A 165 -20.52 -3.82 -30.72
C MET A 165 -20.67 -2.99 -29.44
N ILE A 166 -21.91 -2.63 -29.05
CA ILE A 166 -22.16 -1.86 -27.82
C ILE A 166 -21.77 -2.67 -26.59
N SER A 167 -22.23 -3.92 -26.48
CA SER A 167 -21.90 -4.81 -25.36
C SER A 167 -20.39 -4.96 -25.22
N ARG A 168 -19.69 -5.18 -26.33
CA ARG A 168 -18.23 -5.36 -26.32
C ARG A 168 -17.48 -4.10 -25.93
N TRP A 169 -17.94 -2.94 -26.37
CA TRP A 169 -17.38 -1.65 -25.98
C TRP A 169 -17.51 -1.42 -24.47
N GLU A 170 -18.68 -1.70 -23.91
CA GLU A 170 -18.95 -1.60 -22.46
C GLU A 170 -18.09 -2.57 -21.66
N GLU A 171 -18.00 -3.85 -22.08
CA GLU A 171 -17.15 -4.86 -21.45
C GLU A 171 -15.67 -4.46 -21.38
N ILE A 172 -15.13 -3.89 -22.46
CA ILE A 172 -13.72 -3.44 -22.50
C ILE A 172 -13.51 -2.31 -21.49
N TRP A 173 -14.39 -1.30 -21.48
CA TRP A 173 -14.25 -0.17 -20.57
C TRP A 173 -14.46 -0.56 -19.10
N ASP A 174 -15.36 -1.49 -18.81
CA ASP A 174 -15.53 -2.00 -17.46
C ASP A 174 -14.30 -2.78 -17.00
N LEU A 175 -13.70 -3.60 -17.87
CA LEU A 175 -12.43 -4.27 -17.56
C LEU A 175 -11.27 -3.26 -17.39
N CYS A 176 -11.20 -2.20 -18.19
CA CYS A 176 -10.24 -1.10 -18.01
C CYS A 176 -10.39 -0.46 -16.62
N ARG A 177 -11.61 -0.05 -16.24
CA ARG A 177 -11.89 0.54 -14.92
C ARG A 177 -11.49 -0.39 -13.79
N MET A 178 -11.84 -1.68 -13.90
CA MET A 178 -11.49 -2.68 -12.91
C MET A 178 -9.97 -2.88 -12.79
N TYR A 179 -9.25 -2.80 -13.91
CA TYR A 179 -7.79 -2.87 -13.96
C TYR A 179 -7.11 -1.61 -13.39
N VAL A 180 -7.62 -0.41 -13.70
CA VAL A 180 -7.15 0.85 -13.08
C VAL A 180 -7.33 0.83 -11.57
N GLU A 181 -8.48 0.39 -11.07
CA GLU A 181 -8.73 0.22 -9.63
C GLU A 181 -7.76 -0.80 -9.00
N ARG A 182 -7.43 -1.89 -9.70
CA ARG A 182 -6.39 -2.84 -9.25
C ARG A 182 -5.02 -2.17 -9.15
N LEU A 183 -4.62 -1.40 -10.16
CA LEU A 183 -3.32 -0.70 -10.16
C LEU A 183 -3.23 0.32 -9.03
N LYS A 184 -4.30 1.09 -8.78
CA LYS A 184 -4.37 2.04 -7.66
C LYS A 184 -4.32 1.37 -6.30
N ALA A 185 -5.05 0.27 -6.12
CA ALA A 185 -5.00 -0.50 -4.88
C ALA A 185 -3.59 -1.04 -4.63
N LEU A 186 -2.94 -1.56 -5.67
CA LEU A 186 -1.56 -2.05 -5.58
C LEU A 186 -0.57 -0.93 -5.27
N GLU A 187 -0.75 0.27 -5.84
CA GLU A 187 0.06 1.45 -5.53
C GLU A 187 0.04 1.77 -4.03
N ASN A 188 -1.16 1.78 -3.43
CA ASN A 188 -1.33 2.04 -2.01
C ASN A 188 -0.65 0.96 -1.15
N VAL A 189 -0.80 -0.32 -1.53
CA VAL A 189 -0.13 -1.41 -0.82
C VAL A 189 1.38 -1.30 -0.90
N LEU A 190 1.95 -1.08 -2.09
CA LEU A 190 3.41 -0.97 -2.25
C LEU A 190 4.00 0.21 -1.47
N LYS A 191 3.34 1.38 -1.50
CA LYS A 191 3.73 2.54 -0.68
C LYS A 191 3.67 2.22 0.82
N SER A 192 2.62 1.51 1.25
CA SER A 192 2.42 1.14 2.65
C SER A 192 3.41 0.06 3.10
N VAL A 193 3.80 -0.87 2.21
CA VAL A 193 4.86 -1.86 2.47
C VAL A 193 6.19 -1.16 2.73
N ASP A 194 6.57 -0.19 1.89
CA ASP A 194 7.80 0.59 2.09
C ASP A 194 7.75 1.36 3.42
N GLU A 195 6.64 2.07 3.69
CA GLU A 195 6.45 2.84 4.93
C GLU A 195 6.53 1.95 6.19
N VAL A 196 5.80 0.83 6.20
CA VAL A 196 5.79 -0.09 7.35
C VAL A 196 7.14 -0.79 7.50
N SER A 197 7.80 -1.17 6.41
CA SER A 197 9.14 -1.75 6.45
C SER A 197 10.14 -0.79 7.12
N ASP A 198 10.09 0.49 6.75
CA ASP A 198 10.92 1.54 7.36
C ASP A 198 10.57 1.79 8.83
N ILE A 199 9.28 1.81 9.18
CA ILE A 199 8.83 1.93 10.57
C ILE A 199 9.39 0.78 11.42
N VAL A 200 9.18 -0.46 10.99
CA VAL A 200 9.61 -1.66 11.71
C VAL A 200 11.14 -1.67 11.84
N ARG A 201 11.88 -1.42 10.76
CA ARG A 201 13.34 -1.37 10.78
C ARG A 201 13.87 -0.32 11.74
N ARG A 202 13.31 0.89 11.75
CA ARG A 202 13.73 1.96 12.69
C ARG A 202 13.55 1.55 14.15
N HIS A 203 12.43 0.89 14.47
CA HIS A 203 12.18 0.40 15.82
C HIS A 203 13.09 -0.77 16.19
N GLU A 204 13.35 -1.69 15.27
CA GLU A 204 14.29 -2.79 15.47
C GLU A 204 15.72 -2.29 15.73
N VAL A 205 16.18 -1.29 14.97
CA VAL A 205 17.47 -0.63 15.18
C VAL A 205 17.50 0.08 16.53
N THR A 206 16.43 0.78 16.90
CA THR A 206 16.32 1.48 18.19
C THR A 206 16.40 0.48 19.34
N LEU A 207 15.61 -0.60 19.30
CA LEU A 207 15.61 -1.64 20.33
C LEU A 207 16.95 -2.41 20.40
N SER A 208 17.60 -2.65 19.27
CA SER A 208 18.94 -3.27 19.23
C SER A 208 20.05 -2.35 19.74
N SER A 209 19.76 -1.05 19.86
CA SER A 209 20.67 -0.03 20.40
C SER A 209 20.51 0.20 21.91
N PHE A 210 19.55 -0.45 22.57
CA PHE A 210 19.47 -0.40 24.03
C PHE A 210 20.70 -1.06 24.66
N ASP A 211 21.04 -0.52 25.81
CA ASP A 211 22.16 -0.95 26.63
C ASP A 211 21.77 -2.06 27.61
N ASP A 212 22.78 -2.78 28.10
CA ASP A 212 22.61 -3.75 29.20
C ASP A 212 22.00 -3.06 30.43
N MET A 213 21.28 -3.83 31.26
CA MET A 213 20.50 -3.29 32.39
C MET A 213 21.40 -2.45 33.32
N PRO A 214 21.10 -1.15 33.53
CA PRO A 214 21.91 -0.31 34.42
C PRO A 214 21.58 -0.55 35.90
N ALA A 215 22.59 -0.50 36.76
CA ALA A 215 22.39 -0.53 38.22
C ALA A 215 22.00 0.83 38.82
N ALA A 216 22.33 1.93 38.14
CA ALA A 216 22.03 3.28 38.62
C ALA A 216 20.55 3.62 38.41
N LEU A 217 19.86 4.02 39.48
CA LEU A 217 18.43 4.37 39.47
C LEU A 217 18.08 5.43 38.43
N GLU A 218 18.91 6.46 38.28
CA GLU A 218 18.66 7.52 37.29
C GLU A 218 18.72 7.01 35.85
N ARG A 219 19.65 6.09 35.56
CA ARG A 219 19.72 5.46 34.23
C ARG A 219 18.54 4.51 34.00
N LEU A 220 18.09 3.77 35.02
CA LEU A 220 16.89 2.94 34.92
C LEU A 220 15.63 3.79 34.62
N ARG A 221 15.47 4.93 35.29
CA ARG A 221 14.39 5.89 35.00
C ARG A 221 14.46 6.40 33.56
N GLY A 222 15.66 6.70 33.08
CA GLY A 222 15.88 7.09 31.68
C GLY A 222 15.47 5.99 30.69
N VAL A 223 15.84 4.73 30.95
CA VAL A 223 15.43 3.58 30.13
C VAL A 223 13.91 3.39 30.16
N HIS A 224 13.28 3.50 31.34
CA HIS A 224 11.83 3.43 31.50
C HIS A 224 11.12 4.52 30.68
N ALA A 225 11.54 5.77 30.81
CA ALA A 225 10.97 6.90 30.08
C ALA A 225 11.06 6.71 28.56
N GLN A 226 12.21 6.25 28.05
CA GLN A 226 12.39 5.95 26.63
C GLN A 226 11.46 4.83 26.14
N LEU A 227 11.25 3.78 26.95
CA LEU A 227 10.34 2.68 26.62
C LEU A 227 8.87 3.11 26.63
N VAL A 228 8.48 4.00 27.56
CA VAL A 228 7.14 4.60 27.57
C VAL A 228 6.89 5.44 26.32
N GLU A 229 7.86 6.28 25.94
CA GLU A 229 7.78 7.07 24.70
C GLU A 229 7.64 6.16 23.48
N LEU A 230 8.46 5.10 23.40
CA LEU A 230 8.41 4.14 22.32
C LEU A 230 7.04 3.41 22.25
N LEU A 231 6.48 3.03 23.39
CA LEU A 231 5.14 2.44 23.46
C LEU A 231 4.06 3.39 22.92
N MET A 232 4.12 4.68 23.26
CA MET A 232 3.20 5.68 22.74
C MET A 232 3.32 5.84 21.21
N VAL A 233 4.55 5.87 20.69
CA VAL A 233 4.80 5.94 19.24
C VAL A 233 4.24 4.71 18.52
N LEU A 234 4.45 3.50 19.07
CA LEU A 234 3.91 2.27 18.50
C LEU A 234 2.37 2.28 18.47
N GLN A 235 1.73 2.77 19.53
CA GLN A 235 0.26 2.92 19.56
C GLN A 235 -0.26 3.85 18.46
N GLN A 236 0.43 4.97 18.19
CA GLN A 236 0.05 5.90 17.13
C GLN A 236 0.22 5.27 15.74
N GLN A 237 1.28 4.49 15.53
CA GLN A 237 1.62 3.87 14.24
C GLN A 237 0.85 2.57 13.96
N ARG A 238 0.17 2.00 14.97
CA ARG A 238 -0.63 0.76 14.83
C ARG A 238 -1.62 0.81 13.66
N SER A 239 -2.31 1.93 13.50
CA SER A 239 -3.31 2.11 12.43
C SER A 239 -2.69 2.01 11.02
N ILE A 240 -1.41 2.37 10.85
CA ILE A 240 -0.70 2.28 9.56
C ILE A 240 -0.53 0.80 9.17
N VAL A 241 -0.10 -0.04 10.12
CA VAL A 241 0.07 -1.48 9.90
C VAL A 241 -1.27 -2.20 9.70
N GLU A 242 -2.32 -1.79 10.43
CA GLU A 242 -3.67 -2.31 10.23
C GLU A 242 -4.24 -1.95 8.85
N ASN A 243 -4.00 -0.73 8.37
CA ASN A 243 -4.38 -0.30 7.02
C ASN A 243 -3.63 -1.10 5.94
N LEU A 244 -2.33 -1.33 6.07
CA LEU A 244 -1.57 -2.18 5.15
C LEU A 244 -2.19 -3.58 5.03
N ASN A 245 -2.51 -4.22 6.16
CA ASN A 245 -3.13 -5.54 6.16
C ASN A 245 -4.51 -5.54 5.47
N LYS A 246 -5.33 -4.52 5.75
CA LYS A 246 -6.64 -4.35 5.12
C LYS A 246 -6.54 -4.15 3.61
N ASP A 247 -5.66 -3.27 3.16
CA ASP A 247 -5.50 -2.94 1.75
C ASP A 247 -4.92 -4.15 0.98
N THR A 248 -3.99 -4.88 1.59
CA THR A 248 -3.44 -6.14 1.04
C THR A 248 -4.54 -7.19 0.85
N ALA A 249 -5.44 -7.35 1.83
CA ALA A 249 -6.56 -8.30 1.71
C ALA A 249 -7.52 -7.96 0.56
N GLN A 250 -7.62 -6.69 0.15
CA GLN A 250 -8.46 -6.26 -0.98
C GLN A 250 -7.83 -6.59 -2.34
N ILE A 251 -6.50 -6.64 -2.44
CA ILE A 251 -5.77 -6.90 -3.70
C ILE A 251 -6.24 -8.18 -4.37
N ARG A 252 -6.44 -9.25 -3.59
CA ARG A 252 -6.88 -10.55 -4.12
C ARG A 252 -8.20 -10.43 -4.89
N SER A 253 -9.16 -9.66 -4.39
CA SER A 253 -10.43 -9.42 -5.07
C SER A 253 -10.23 -8.65 -6.37
N HIS A 254 -9.41 -7.59 -6.36
CA HIS A 254 -9.10 -6.78 -7.54
C HIS A 254 -8.36 -7.59 -8.62
N VAL A 255 -7.48 -8.51 -8.22
CA VAL A 255 -6.76 -9.41 -9.14
C VAL A 255 -7.70 -10.47 -9.72
N ALA A 256 -8.49 -11.14 -8.89
CA ALA A 256 -9.40 -12.20 -9.33
C ALA A 256 -10.44 -11.70 -10.33
N ARG A 257 -10.99 -10.50 -10.12
CA ARG A 257 -11.99 -9.92 -11.02
C ARG A 257 -11.42 -9.43 -12.36
N THR A 258 -10.10 -9.21 -12.45
CA THR A 258 -9.44 -8.76 -13.70
C THR A 258 -8.76 -9.91 -14.46
N ARG A 259 -8.37 -10.99 -13.78
CA ARG A 259 -7.79 -12.19 -14.38
C ARG A 259 -8.86 -13.23 -14.72
N LEU A 260 -9.50 -13.03 -15.87
CA LEU A 260 -10.56 -13.92 -16.35
C LEU A 260 -10.05 -15.38 -16.51
N GLY A 261 -10.77 -16.32 -15.89
CA GLY A 261 -10.48 -17.75 -15.99
C GLY A 261 -9.32 -18.26 -15.14
N VAL A 262 -8.74 -17.43 -14.26
CA VAL A 262 -7.61 -17.81 -13.40
C VAL A 262 -8.10 -18.00 -11.96
N GLN A 263 -7.86 -19.18 -11.38
CA GLN A 263 -8.29 -19.53 -10.01
C GLN A 263 -7.20 -19.31 -8.95
N HIS A 264 -5.92 -19.30 -9.34
CA HIS A 264 -4.79 -19.22 -8.42
C HIS A 264 -3.88 -18.05 -8.78
N HIS A 265 -3.39 -17.32 -7.78
CA HIS A 265 -2.63 -16.08 -7.93
C HIS A 265 -1.39 -16.09 -7.04
N SER A 266 -0.39 -16.88 -7.42
CA SER A 266 0.84 -17.09 -6.63
C SER A 266 1.63 -15.82 -6.35
N ASP A 267 1.55 -14.83 -7.23
CA ASP A 267 2.17 -13.52 -7.06
C ASP A 267 1.47 -12.67 -5.98
N VAL A 268 0.16 -12.83 -5.83
CA VAL A 268 -0.60 -12.24 -4.70
C VAL A 268 -0.27 -12.97 -3.41
N ASP A 269 -0.15 -14.30 -3.44
CA ASP A 269 0.25 -15.09 -2.27
C ASP A 269 1.62 -14.63 -1.73
N GLN A 270 2.58 -14.35 -2.62
CA GLN A 270 3.91 -13.82 -2.25
C GLN A 270 3.83 -12.42 -1.61
N LEU A 271 2.97 -11.53 -2.11
CA LEU A 271 2.76 -10.21 -1.53
C LEU A 271 2.13 -10.32 -0.12
N GLU A 272 1.12 -11.19 0.03
CA GLU A 272 0.49 -11.45 1.33
C GLU A 272 1.48 -12.06 2.33
N GLU A 273 2.37 -12.96 1.91
CA GLU A 273 3.43 -13.52 2.75
C GLU A 273 4.42 -12.44 3.19
N LEU A 274 4.83 -11.53 2.30
CA LEU A 274 5.68 -10.39 2.65
C LEU A 274 5.03 -9.52 3.74
N VAL A 275 3.76 -9.16 3.56
CA VAL A 275 3.01 -8.35 4.54
C VAL A 275 2.81 -9.09 5.86
N THR A 276 2.60 -10.40 5.81
CA THR A 276 2.52 -11.26 7.00
C THR A 276 3.84 -11.23 7.77
N ASN A 277 4.97 -11.39 7.08
CA ASN A 277 6.30 -11.33 7.68
C ASN A 277 6.60 -9.96 8.31
N LEU A 278 6.20 -8.86 7.65
CA LEU A 278 6.29 -7.51 8.23
C LEU A 278 5.43 -7.36 9.49
N THR A 279 4.21 -7.91 9.48
CA THR A 279 3.31 -7.88 10.63
C THR A 279 3.87 -8.66 11.82
N VAL A 280 4.47 -9.84 11.58
CA VAL A 280 5.15 -10.62 12.63
C VAL A 280 6.33 -9.84 13.24
N ARG A 281 7.12 -9.16 12.41
CA ARG A 281 8.22 -8.31 12.90
C ARG A 281 7.71 -7.12 13.71
N TRP A 282 6.64 -6.48 13.26
CA TRP A 282 5.94 -5.42 14.01
C TRP A 282 5.46 -5.93 15.38
N ASP A 283 4.81 -7.09 15.44
CA ASP A 283 4.32 -7.67 16.70
C ASP A 283 5.47 -8.04 17.65
N ASN A 284 6.60 -8.52 17.11
CA ASN A 284 7.81 -8.77 17.88
C ASN A 284 8.36 -7.46 18.49
N VAL A 285 8.41 -6.36 17.72
CA VAL A 285 8.79 -5.03 18.25
C VAL A 285 7.88 -4.62 19.41
N ASN A 286 6.55 -4.74 19.25
CA ASN A 286 5.59 -4.40 20.30
C ASN A 286 5.78 -5.25 21.57
N SER A 287 6.00 -6.55 21.39
CA SER A 287 6.26 -7.49 22.49
C SER A 287 7.55 -7.14 23.23
N GLN A 288 8.62 -6.80 22.50
CA GLN A 288 9.90 -6.39 23.08
C GLN A 288 9.79 -5.11 23.90
N VAL A 289 9.06 -4.10 23.41
CA VAL A 289 8.84 -2.86 24.17
C VAL A 289 8.09 -3.16 25.47
N THR A 290 7.00 -3.93 25.38
CA THR A 290 6.18 -4.29 26.55
C THR A 290 6.97 -5.08 27.59
N ASP A 291 7.72 -6.09 27.15
CA ASP A 291 8.54 -6.92 28.04
C ASP A 291 9.66 -6.13 28.70
N ARG A 292 10.38 -5.30 27.94
CA ARG A 292 11.48 -4.50 28.47
C ARG A 292 10.98 -3.42 29.42
N LEU A 293 9.81 -2.83 29.16
CA LEU A 293 9.17 -1.85 30.05
C LEU A 293 8.86 -2.49 31.40
N ARG A 294 8.19 -3.65 31.40
CA ARG A 294 7.87 -4.40 32.62
C ARG A 294 9.12 -4.75 33.42
N ILE A 295 10.17 -5.25 32.74
CA ILE A 295 11.44 -5.59 33.41
C ILE A 295 12.10 -4.33 33.99
N ALA A 296 12.10 -3.21 33.27
CA ALA A 296 12.67 -1.95 33.76
C ALA A 296 11.93 -1.44 35.01
N GLU A 297 10.60 -1.55 35.05
CA GLU A 297 9.78 -1.20 36.22
C GLU A 297 10.10 -2.07 37.44
N GLU A 298 10.16 -3.38 37.24
CA GLU A 298 10.52 -4.34 38.29
C GLU A 298 11.94 -4.10 38.82
N ALA A 299 12.90 -3.89 37.90
CA ALA A 299 14.29 -3.60 38.23
C ALA A 299 14.43 -2.27 38.99
N GLN A 300 13.67 -1.24 38.60
CA GLN A 300 13.66 0.05 39.30
C GLN A 300 13.15 -0.11 40.73
N GLN A 301 12.04 -0.82 40.93
CA GLN A 301 11.49 -1.05 42.28
C GLN A 301 12.47 -1.82 43.15
N THR A 302 13.10 -2.87 42.61
CA THR A 302 14.11 -3.66 43.31
C THR A 302 15.35 -2.82 43.64
N GLN A 303 15.84 -1.99 42.72
CA GLN A 303 16.97 -1.09 42.98
C GLN A 303 16.64 -0.05 44.04
N MET A 304 15.41 0.48 44.09
CA MET A 304 15.03 1.46 45.12
C MET A 304 15.15 0.87 46.53
N VAL A 305 14.67 -0.36 46.72
CA VAL A 305 14.78 -1.06 48.01
C VAL A 305 16.23 -1.42 48.31
N TYR A 306 16.92 -2.03 47.35
CA TYR A 306 18.33 -2.43 47.49
C TYR A 306 19.23 -1.24 47.87
N ARG A 307 19.13 -0.11 47.17
CA ARG A 307 19.97 1.06 47.41
C ARG A 307 19.72 1.70 48.77
N SER A 308 18.45 1.85 49.17
CA SER A 308 18.12 2.39 50.50
C SER A 308 18.76 1.55 51.60
N GLN A 309 18.56 0.23 51.56
CA GLN A 309 19.11 -0.69 52.57
C GLN A 309 20.64 -0.75 52.52
N TYR A 310 21.22 -0.78 51.33
CA TYR A 310 22.66 -0.81 51.14
C TYR A 310 23.36 0.44 51.69
N ASP A 311 22.81 1.63 51.40
CA ASP A 311 23.39 2.89 51.86
C ASP A 311 23.23 3.07 53.38
N GLU A 312 22.09 2.66 53.94
CA GLU A 312 21.87 2.64 55.40
C GLU A 312 22.85 1.71 56.12
N GLU A 313 23.07 0.52 55.57
CA GLU A 313 23.99 -0.47 56.13
C GLU A 313 25.45 -0.03 56.01
N LEU A 314 25.84 0.59 54.90
CA LEU A 314 27.17 1.18 54.76
C LEU A 314 27.43 2.28 55.79
N GLN A 315 26.46 3.17 56.02
CA GLN A 315 26.58 4.21 57.05
C GLN A 315 26.69 3.60 58.44
N TRP A 316 25.96 2.53 58.74
CA TRP A 316 26.11 1.83 60.00
C TRP A 316 27.50 1.19 60.14
N LEU A 317 27.98 0.49 59.12
CA LEU A 317 29.33 -0.07 59.09
C LEU A 317 30.41 1.00 59.29
N ASP A 318 30.30 2.15 58.62
CA ASP A 318 31.21 3.29 58.78
C ASP A 318 31.26 3.76 60.26
N ARG A 319 30.09 3.89 60.90
CA ARG A 319 30.00 4.29 62.31
C ARG A 319 30.64 3.27 63.24
N VAL A 320 30.32 1.99 63.07
CA VAL A 320 30.84 0.93 63.93
C VAL A 320 32.36 0.79 63.72
N GLU A 321 32.85 0.83 62.49
CA GLU A 321 34.30 0.84 62.22
C GLU A 321 35.02 2.03 62.85
N ALA A 322 34.45 3.23 62.77
CA ALA A 322 35.01 4.40 63.44
C ALA A 322 35.06 4.22 64.96
N THR A 323 33.99 3.69 65.55
CA THR A 323 33.94 3.34 66.97
C THR A 323 35.05 2.35 67.33
N ILE A 324 35.14 1.23 66.62
CA ILE A 324 36.15 0.19 66.87
C ILE A 324 37.57 0.72 66.68
N ASN A 325 37.82 1.55 65.66
CA ASN A 325 39.14 2.12 65.43
C ASN A 325 39.55 3.15 66.51
N SER A 326 38.58 3.79 67.17
CA SER A 326 38.83 4.74 68.27
C SER A 326 39.18 4.07 69.61
N LEU A 327 38.86 2.78 69.75
CA LEU A 327 39.11 2.02 70.98
C LEU A 327 40.61 1.90 71.28
N ARG A 328 41.02 2.30 72.50
CA ARG A 328 42.40 2.17 72.98
C ARG A 328 42.78 0.71 73.21
N ARG A 329 44.09 0.43 73.19
CA ARG A 329 44.60 -0.91 73.46
C ARG A 329 44.25 -1.31 74.90
N PRO A 330 43.81 -2.56 75.14
CA PRO A 330 43.48 -3.04 76.49
C PRO A 330 44.65 -2.96 77.50
N GLU A 331 45.89 -2.80 77.02
CA GLU A 331 47.10 -2.64 77.84
C GLU A 331 47.19 -1.27 78.52
N ASP A 332 46.55 -0.25 77.94
CA ASP A 332 46.72 1.14 78.34
C ASP A 332 45.56 1.67 79.21
N LEU A 333 44.69 0.77 79.67
CA LEU A 333 43.40 1.06 80.30
C LEU A 333 43.36 0.57 81.76
N ARG A 334 42.72 1.36 82.62
CA ARG A 334 42.43 0.97 84.02
C ARG A 334 41.25 -0.01 84.06
N PRO A 335 41.07 -0.82 85.12
CA PRO A 335 40.00 -1.81 85.21
C PRO A 335 38.59 -1.27 84.94
N GLU A 336 38.25 -0.08 85.46
CA GLU A 336 36.96 0.58 85.23
C GLU A 336 36.75 0.98 83.76
N GLU A 337 37.83 1.41 83.08
CA GLU A 337 37.82 1.78 81.67
C GLU A 337 37.75 0.54 80.77
N LEU A 338 38.33 -0.58 81.23
CA LEU A 338 38.27 -1.88 80.56
C LEU A 338 36.85 -2.45 80.57
N GLN A 339 36.13 -2.31 81.69
CA GLN A 339 34.72 -2.71 81.77
C GLN A 339 33.84 -1.86 80.84
N GLY A 340 34.02 -0.54 80.81
CA GLY A 340 33.28 0.33 79.88
C GLY A 340 33.54 -0.03 78.41
N GLN A 341 34.79 -0.37 78.06
CA GLN A 341 35.14 -0.85 76.72
C GLN A 341 34.50 -2.22 76.41
N LEU A 342 34.44 -3.13 77.38
CA LEU A 342 33.80 -4.43 77.23
C LEU A 342 32.29 -4.30 77.00
N ASP A 343 31.64 -3.40 77.74
CA ASP A 343 30.21 -3.10 77.60
C ASP A 343 29.91 -2.54 76.20
N GLN A 344 30.75 -1.61 75.73
CA GLN A 344 30.66 -1.07 74.38
C GLN A 344 30.83 -2.16 73.31
N LEU A 345 31.88 -2.98 73.38
CA LEU A 345 32.10 -4.10 72.45
C LEU A 345 30.97 -5.14 72.50
N THR A 346 30.36 -5.33 73.67
CA THR A 346 29.22 -6.24 73.83
C THR A 346 27.96 -5.68 73.19
N ALA A 347 27.72 -4.38 73.30
CA ALA A 347 26.61 -3.69 72.63
C ALA A 347 26.78 -3.73 71.09
N GLU A 348 27.97 -3.41 70.58
CA GLU A 348 28.27 -3.50 69.14
C GLU A 348 28.11 -4.93 68.61
N TYR A 349 28.54 -5.93 69.39
CA TYR A 349 28.34 -7.34 69.03
C TYR A 349 26.86 -7.75 69.02
N ALA A 350 26.04 -7.21 69.92
CA ALA A 350 24.60 -7.46 69.90
C ALA A 350 23.96 -6.84 68.64
N GLN A 351 24.35 -5.61 68.27
CA GLN A 351 23.88 -4.98 67.03
C GLN A 351 24.31 -5.74 65.77
N LEU A 352 25.53 -6.30 65.73
CA LEU A 352 25.96 -7.17 64.62
C LEU A 352 24.99 -8.34 64.39
N GLN A 353 24.46 -8.95 65.45
CA GLN A 353 23.49 -10.03 65.32
C GLN A 353 22.17 -9.55 64.71
N GLU A 354 21.70 -8.36 65.07
CA GLU A 354 20.50 -7.76 64.50
C GLU A 354 20.69 -7.39 63.01
N HIS A 355 21.83 -6.79 62.68
CA HIS A 355 22.19 -6.39 61.31
C HIS A 355 22.48 -7.58 60.39
N THR A 356 22.72 -8.78 60.92
CA THR A 356 22.85 -10.00 60.11
C THR A 356 21.59 -10.24 59.26
N ALA A 357 20.39 -10.02 59.83
CA ALA A 357 19.13 -10.14 59.09
C ALA A 357 19.00 -9.07 57.99
N THR A 358 19.51 -7.85 58.23
CA THR A 358 19.55 -6.77 57.23
C THR A 358 20.48 -7.12 56.08
N ILE A 359 21.68 -7.65 56.36
CA ILE A 359 22.63 -8.13 55.34
C ILE A 359 22.00 -9.24 54.49
N GLU A 360 21.30 -10.19 55.10
CA GLU A 360 20.57 -11.24 54.38
C GLU A 360 19.47 -10.66 53.47
N ALA A 361 18.73 -9.65 53.95
CA ALA A 361 17.72 -8.95 53.15
C ALA A 361 18.34 -8.20 51.95
N ILE A 362 19.45 -7.48 52.15
CA ILE A 362 20.20 -6.79 51.09
C ILE A 362 20.70 -7.80 50.05
N ASN A 363 21.27 -8.92 50.50
CA ASN A 363 21.74 -10.00 49.63
C ASN A 363 20.59 -10.61 48.80
N LYS A 364 19.41 -10.76 49.41
CA LYS A 364 18.23 -11.27 48.72
C LYS A 364 17.76 -10.30 47.62
N GLU A 365 17.67 -9.01 47.92
CA GLU A 365 17.18 -8.01 46.97
C GLU A 365 18.21 -7.73 45.86
N GLY A 366 19.49 -7.58 46.20
CA GLY A 366 20.56 -7.45 45.21
C GLY A 366 20.70 -8.72 44.36
N GLY A 367 20.56 -9.91 44.97
CA GLY A 367 20.51 -11.19 44.26
C GLY A 367 19.33 -11.31 43.29
N LYS A 368 18.16 -10.74 43.64
CA LYS A 368 17.00 -10.63 42.74
C LYS A 368 17.35 -9.74 41.55
N PHE A 369 17.86 -8.53 41.78
CA PHE A 369 18.30 -7.63 40.72
C PHE A 369 19.29 -8.30 39.75
N ILE A 370 20.32 -8.98 40.27
CA ILE A 370 21.34 -9.66 39.46
C ILE A 370 20.71 -10.68 38.52
N ARG A 371 19.73 -11.47 38.99
CA ARG A 371 19.05 -12.47 38.15
C ARG A 371 18.24 -11.81 37.05
N ASP A 372 17.47 -10.78 37.39
CA ASP A 372 16.59 -10.09 36.45
C ASP A 372 17.41 -9.34 35.38
N ALA A 373 18.48 -8.65 35.79
CA ALA A 373 19.42 -7.97 34.91
C ALA A 373 20.11 -8.95 33.94
N ARG A 374 20.59 -10.11 34.41
CA ARG A 374 21.17 -11.14 33.53
C ARG A 374 20.16 -11.67 32.52
N SER A 375 18.92 -11.90 32.95
CA SER A 375 17.86 -12.35 32.05
C SER A 375 17.55 -11.31 30.96
N TYR A 376 17.50 -10.04 31.34
CA TYR A 376 17.34 -8.91 30.41
C TYR A 376 18.49 -8.87 29.38
N ASP A 377 19.74 -8.89 29.83
CA ASP A 377 20.91 -8.80 28.96
C ASP A 377 20.98 -9.97 27.95
N ILE A 378 20.62 -11.19 28.37
CA ILE A 378 20.54 -12.35 27.47
C ILE A 378 19.47 -12.15 26.41
N LYS A 379 18.27 -11.68 26.80
CA LYS A 379 17.18 -11.40 25.84
C LYS A 379 17.54 -10.28 24.87
N LEU A 380 18.26 -9.27 25.34
CA LEU A 380 18.77 -8.17 24.53
C LEU A 380 19.75 -8.70 23.46
N ALA A 381 20.70 -9.56 23.85
CA ALA A 381 21.63 -10.19 22.91
C ALA A 381 20.92 -11.10 21.90
N GLN A 382 19.96 -11.92 22.34
CA GLN A 382 19.16 -12.76 21.45
C GLN A 382 18.36 -11.93 20.44
N TYR A 383 17.75 -10.83 20.89
CA TYR A 383 17.05 -9.92 20.00
C TYR A 383 18.00 -9.31 18.96
N HIS A 384 19.17 -8.84 19.41
CA HIS A 384 20.22 -8.30 18.53
C HIS A 384 20.62 -9.31 17.44
N ASP A 385 20.90 -10.56 17.81
CA ASP A 385 21.24 -11.63 16.87
C ASP A 385 20.10 -11.95 15.90
N ASN A 386 18.85 -11.93 16.37
CA ASN A 386 17.68 -12.14 15.52
C ASN A 386 17.52 -11.03 14.47
N ILE A 387 17.76 -9.76 14.84
CA ILE A 387 17.71 -8.63 13.90
C ILE A 387 18.83 -8.74 12.86
N ILE A 388 20.03 -9.14 13.26
CA ILE A 388 21.14 -9.39 12.32
C ILE A 388 20.81 -10.54 11.37
N SER A 389 20.20 -11.61 11.87
CA SER A 389 19.77 -12.74 11.04
C SER A 389 18.73 -12.30 10.00
N ALA A 390 17.80 -11.42 10.39
CA ALA A 390 16.74 -10.93 9.51
C ALA A 390 17.21 -9.96 8.42
N HIS A 391 18.18 -9.08 8.72
CA HIS A 391 18.62 -7.99 7.82
C HIS A 391 20.03 -8.19 7.23
N GLY A 392 20.76 -9.18 7.72
CA GLY A 392 22.17 -9.38 7.40
C GLY A 392 23.12 -8.49 8.21
N GLN A 393 24.42 -8.76 8.08
CA GLN A 393 25.44 -8.19 8.97
C GLN A 393 25.56 -6.66 8.93
N ARG A 394 25.19 -6.02 7.82
CA ARG A 394 25.34 -4.58 7.62
C ARG A 394 24.44 -3.73 8.54
N ILE A 395 23.33 -4.29 9.02
CA ILE A 395 22.45 -3.54 9.93
C ILE A 395 23.15 -3.15 11.24
N LYS A 396 24.24 -3.85 11.59
CA LYS A 396 25.08 -3.51 12.76
C LYS A 396 25.62 -2.09 12.71
N ASP A 397 25.88 -1.56 11.52
CA ASP A 397 26.44 -0.22 11.33
C ASP A 397 25.44 0.88 11.74
N GLU A 398 24.15 0.54 11.82
CA GLU A 398 23.07 1.44 12.24
C GLU A 398 22.81 1.40 13.74
N PHE A 399 23.31 0.37 14.45
CA PHE A 399 23.14 0.28 15.90
C PHE A 399 24.03 1.32 16.59
N ARG A 400 23.46 2.08 17.54
CA ARG A 400 24.21 3.13 18.24
C ARG A 400 25.25 2.58 19.23
N ARG A 401 25.19 1.29 19.57
CA ARG A 401 26.11 0.63 20.50
C ARG A 401 27.42 0.27 19.79
N GLN A 402 28.33 1.23 19.66
CA GLN A 402 29.68 0.96 19.13
C GLN A 402 30.68 0.54 20.22
N ILE A 403 30.41 0.84 21.49
CA ILE A 403 31.30 0.53 22.62
C ILE A 403 30.48 -0.14 23.73
N PRO A 404 30.75 -1.41 24.07
CA PRO A 404 30.13 -2.06 25.23
C PRO A 404 30.46 -1.31 26.52
N GLN A 405 29.47 -1.18 27.42
CA GLN A 405 29.72 -0.67 28.76
C GLN A 405 30.77 -1.54 29.47
N PRO A 406 31.72 -0.95 30.22
CA PRO A 406 32.80 -1.70 30.86
C PRO A 406 32.27 -2.66 31.95
N LYS A 407 31.15 -2.31 32.61
CA LYS A 407 30.43 -3.19 33.53
C LYS A 407 28.93 -3.03 33.36
N ASN A 408 28.19 -4.13 33.32
CA ASN A 408 26.73 -4.14 33.35
C ASN A 408 26.20 -4.03 34.79
N GLY A 409 24.90 -3.78 34.95
CA GLY A 409 24.29 -3.63 36.27
C GLY A 409 24.44 -4.87 37.15
N ALA A 410 24.35 -6.06 36.57
CA ALA A 410 24.51 -7.30 37.31
C ALA A 410 25.92 -7.43 37.92
N GLN A 411 26.98 -7.06 37.18
CA GLN A 411 28.36 -7.05 37.67
C GLN A 411 28.55 -6.02 38.78
N ILE A 412 28.02 -4.80 38.61
CA ILE A 412 28.12 -3.73 39.61
C ILE A 412 27.52 -4.20 40.95
N VAL A 413 26.29 -4.71 40.94
CA VAL A 413 25.62 -5.15 42.18
C VAL A 413 26.30 -6.39 42.79
N THR A 414 26.86 -7.27 41.96
CA THR A 414 27.64 -8.41 42.46
C THR A 414 28.85 -7.93 43.25
N GLU A 415 29.62 -6.99 42.71
CA GLU A 415 30.80 -6.43 43.38
C GLU A 415 30.44 -5.66 44.65
N GLU A 416 29.34 -4.91 44.63
CA GLU A 416 28.82 -4.17 45.79
C GLU A 416 28.42 -5.09 46.93
N LEU A 417 27.68 -6.17 46.63
CA LEU A 417 27.31 -7.19 47.62
C LEU A 417 28.53 -7.91 48.17
N GLU A 418 29.47 -8.30 47.31
CA GLU A 418 30.69 -8.95 47.78
C GLU A 418 31.51 -8.03 48.69
N ALA A 419 31.63 -6.75 48.36
CA ALA A 419 32.32 -5.77 49.18
C ALA A 419 31.62 -5.60 50.54
N LEU A 420 30.30 -5.46 50.56
CA LEU A 420 29.51 -5.34 51.78
C LEU A 420 29.67 -6.56 52.68
N ASN A 421 29.52 -7.77 52.13
CA ASN A 421 29.65 -9.01 52.89
C ASN A 421 31.06 -9.20 53.46
N ARG A 422 32.10 -8.91 52.66
CA ARG A 422 33.49 -8.95 53.14
C ARG A 422 33.71 -7.98 54.29
N ARG A 423 33.21 -6.75 54.15
CA ARG A 423 33.33 -5.69 55.16
C ARG A 423 32.63 -6.08 56.46
N PHE A 424 31.38 -6.55 56.37
CA PHE A 424 30.61 -7.02 57.53
C PHE A 424 31.27 -8.19 58.25
N ALA A 425 31.79 -9.18 57.51
CA ALA A 425 32.48 -10.34 58.08
C ALA A 425 33.80 -9.96 58.77
N GLN A 426 34.58 -9.06 58.17
CA GLN A 426 35.81 -8.55 58.77
C GLN A 426 35.52 -7.79 60.07
N LEU A 427 34.53 -6.89 60.06
CA LEU A 427 34.14 -6.14 61.25
C LEU A 427 33.63 -7.06 62.36
N SER A 428 32.81 -8.06 62.02
CA SER A 428 32.34 -9.10 62.95
C SER A 428 33.50 -9.83 63.63
N SER A 429 34.51 -10.23 62.84
CA SER A 429 35.72 -10.90 63.34
C SER A 429 36.51 -9.99 64.28
N VAL A 430 36.74 -8.73 63.90
CA VAL A 430 37.51 -7.77 64.69
C VAL A 430 36.81 -7.46 66.02
N ILE A 431 35.49 -7.27 66.02
CA ILE A 431 34.72 -7.03 67.25
C ILE A 431 34.82 -8.24 68.18
N LEU A 432 34.63 -9.45 67.65
CA LEU A 432 34.71 -10.69 68.44
C LEU A 432 36.11 -10.89 69.04
N GLU A 433 37.17 -10.70 68.24
CA GLU A 433 38.55 -10.80 68.69
C GLU A 433 38.85 -9.79 69.81
N ARG A 434 38.52 -8.52 69.61
CA ARG A 434 38.75 -7.47 70.62
C ARG A 434 37.95 -7.72 71.89
N LYS A 435 36.69 -8.15 71.77
CA LYS A 435 35.85 -8.51 72.92
C LYS A 435 36.47 -9.63 73.74
N ASN A 436 37.00 -10.67 73.08
CA ASN A 436 37.66 -11.78 73.76
C ASN A 436 38.95 -11.35 74.47
N ILE A 437 39.76 -10.47 73.85
CA ILE A 437 40.98 -9.93 74.46
C ILE A 437 40.64 -9.09 75.70
N VAL A 438 39.66 -8.19 75.62
CA VAL A 438 39.24 -7.34 76.75
C VAL A 438 38.67 -8.20 77.87
N ASN A 439 37.78 -9.15 77.57
CA ASN A 439 37.19 -10.04 78.56
C ASN A 439 38.24 -10.92 79.28
N GLY A 440 39.24 -11.41 78.55
CA GLY A 440 40.34 -12.18 79.13
C GLY A 440 41.18 -11.36 80.13
N LYS A 441 41.34 -10.06 79.88
CA LYS A 441 42.07 -9.15 80.78
C LYS A 441 41.23 -8.64 81.95
N SER A 442 39.92 -8.53 81.83
CA SER A 442 39.05 -8.19 82.96
C SER A 442 39.02 -9.28 84.05
N GLN A 443 39.37 -10.53 83.70
CA GLN A 443 39.31 -11.69 84.59
C GLN A 443 40.64 -12.00 85.30
N THR A 444 41.74 -11.37 84.87
CA THR A 444 43.09 -11.44 85.46
C THR A 444 43.37 -10.22 86.30
#